data_AF-A0A434EWV4-F1
#
_entry.id   AF-A0A434EWV4-F1
#
_cell.length_a   1.000
_cell.length_b   1.000
_cell.length_c   1.000
_cell.angle_alpha   90.00
_cell.angle_beta   90.00
_cell.angle_gamma   90.00
#
_symmetry.space_group_name_H-M   'P 1'
#
loop_
_entity.id
_entity.type
_entity.pdbx_description
1 polymer ?
#
loop_
_entity_poly.entity_id
_entity_poly.type
_entity_poly.pdbx_seq_one_letter_code
_entity_poly.pdbx_strand_id
1 'polypeptide(L)'
;MADITDNLTGDPLATSDPTTTGSTDPVAPLAVSLDQADADYAPGETVGITTTNVSDGGTFTFQVAHLGAGADGVLGTADDVLTYDLTGTGTPWTVTDGGAGDLDGVVNGSIQTSWYVNGDAANQAFMLTATDEATGASATANFTDAPKPPPPLNPPTYDLTFANTVTINGAIFSSSDVATGAGTGLLDPFVRISQQGNNTSEQGYNTDANVKVLDDTTQGGSQYVHSVNISDIPIQFINGVGYYRFDLDINESNTSTSQNLSLDSLQIWQASVGNLSNYDPGAAPDQSTGAFPAGDNASLIYNMDAGGDKFVGLNGNLQPGSGNTTDMSLLVPVSSFDPSKPYIYLYSAMGYQDGTYQGPTESAQSTWTSESGFEEWNRQIGTVIDGHKFNDLNADHIWEAGEPALAGWTIYLDANNNNTLDPGEPFAVTDANGYYKFTVTPGTYTIREVPQDGWSQDAPNNAQGEFTVTLAAGQSSHNNDFGNFQLGSISGTKYEDADGLASTTGDRTPLAGWVITLHGDTNGDGVVDVTLTATTDANGNYTFDNLKPGAYTTDETMQSGWFQVSGSSPVTLTSGEHDTSGNDFVNTELGSISGTKYEDADGLASTTGDRTPLAGWVITLHGDTNGDGVV
;
A
#
# COMPACT_ATOMS: atom_id res chain seq x y z
N MET A 1 -64.00 -2.77 -17.87
CA MET A 1 -64.09 -4.04 -18.62
C MET A 1 -63.38 -5.06 -17.73
N ALA A 2 -64.07 -5.79 -16.84
CA ALA A 2 -64.73 -7.09 -17.11
C ALA A 2 -63.75 -8.04 -17.84
N ASP A 3 -63.02 -8.91 -17.13
CA ASP A 3 -63.42 -10.25 -16.65
C ASP A 3 -63.57 -11.27 -17.80
N ILE A 4 -62.64 -12.24 -17.84
CA ILE A 4 -63.00 -13.66 -17.87
C ILE A 4 -61.95 -14.46 -17.08
N THR A 5 -62.48 -15.14 -16.07
CA THR A 5 -61.95 -16.32 -15.37
C THR A 5 -62.36 -17.59 -16.14
N ASP A 6 -61.50 -18.61 -16.17
CA ASP A 6 -61.84 -20.06 -16.09
C ASP A 6 -60.50 -20.85 -16.07
N ASN A 7 -60.01 -21.36 -14.94
CA ASN A 7 -60.41 -22.57 -14.20
C ASN A 7 -60.02 -23.90 -14.89
N LEU A 8 -58.93 -24.50 -14.42
CA LEU A 8 -58.93 -25.93 -14.14
C LEU A 8 -58.37 -26.13 -12.72
N THR A 9 -59.31 -26.23 -11.79
CA THR A 9 -59.26 -27.03 -10.57
C THR A 9 -58.61 -28.40 -10.80
N GLY A 10 -57.60 -28.74 -9.99
CA GLY A 10 -57.01 -30.09 -10.00
C GLY A 10 -55.52 -30.23 -9.67
N ASP A 11 -54.83 -29.21 -9.16
CA ASP A 11 -53.41 -29.34 -8.78
C ASP A 11 -53.26 -29.53 -7.26
N PRO A 12 -52.88 -30.73 -6.78
CA PRO A 12 -52.63 -30.97 -5.36
C PRO A 12 -51.21 -30.52 -4.99
N LEU A 13 -51.02 -29.21 -4.78
CA LEU A 13 -49.95 -28.72 -3.91
C LEU A 13 -50.38 -28.88 -2.45
N ALA A 14 -50.17 -30.09 -1.93
CA ALA A 14 -50.01 -30.36 -0.51
C ALA A 14 -49.25 -31.68 -0.34
N THR A 15 -47.98 -31.69 -0.76
CA THR A 15 -47.00 -32.64 -0.24
C THR A 15 -45.76 -31.86 0.12
N SER A 16 -45.41 -31.92 1.40
CA SER A 16 -44.06 -31.66 1.91
C SER A 16 -43.04 -32.23 0.94
N ASP A 17 -42.13 -31.41 0.43
CA ASP A 17 -40.99 -31.88 -0.33
C ASP A 17 -39.95 -32.46 0.64
N PRO A 18 -39.74 -33.80 0.66
CA PRO A 18 -38.62 -34.41 1.32
C PRO A 18 -37.54 -34.59 0.25
N THR A 19 -36.69 -33.59 0.03
CA THR A 19 -35.47 -33.78 -0.77
C THR A 19 -34.44 -34.59 0.03
N THR A 20 -34.78 -35.85 0.32
CA THR A 20 -33.82 -36.94 0.20
C THR A 20 -33.65 -37.22 -1.30
N THR A 21 -32.82 -36.44 -1.98
CA THR A 21 -32.14 -36.93 -3.18
C THR A 21 -30.85 -37.57 -2.72
N GLY A 22 -30.78 -38.89 -2.87
CA GLY A 22 -29.59 -39.69 -2.64
C GLY A 22 -28.42 -39.20 -3.47
N SER A 23 -27.61 -38.34 -2.87
CA SER A 23 -26.19 -38.30 -3.18
C SER A 23 -25.62 -39.67 -2.82
N THR A 24 -24.98 -40.31 -3.78
CA THR A 24 -24.10 -41.44 -3.52
C THR A 24 -22.68 -40.97 -3.20
N ASP A 25 -22.48 -39.68 -2.93
CA ASP A 25 -21.32 -39.31 -2.12
C ASP A 25 -21.50 -39.99 -0.77
N PRO A 26 -20.49 -40.72 -0.27
CA PRO A 26 -20.54 -41.21 1.09
C PRO A 26 -20.76 -39.98 1.98
N VAL A 27 -21.87 -39.95 2.72
CA VAL A 27 -22.04 -39.02 3.84
C VAL A 27 -20.77 -39.18 4.67
N ALA A 28 -19.99 -38.11 4.75
CA ALA A 28 -18.74 -38.16 5.49
C ALA A 28 -19.07 -38.66 6.90
N PRO A 29 -18.35 -39.69 7.40
CA PRO A 29 -18.69 -40.28 8.68
C PRO A 29 -18.59 -39.21 9.76
N LEU A 30 -19.48 -39.31 10.76
CA LEU A 30 -19.37 -38.53 11.99
C LEU A 30 -17.93 -38.56 12.49
N ALA A 31 -17.35 -37.39 12.75
CA ALA A 31 -15.97 -37.26 13.18
C ALA A 31 -15.91 -36.35 14.40
N VAL A 32 -15.02 -36.70 15.35
CA VAL A 32 -14.70 -35.88 16.52
C VAL A 32 -13.20 -35.66 16.57
N SER A 33 -12.78 -34.42 16.84
CA SER A 33 -11.39 -34.01 16.98
C SER A 33 -11.18 -33.14 18.22
N LEU A 34 -9.93 -33.09 18.67
CA LEU A 34 -9.47 -32.29 19.81
C LEU A 34 -8.63 -31.11 19.31
N ASP A 35 -8.47 -30.08 20.12
CA ASP A 35 -7.79 -28.81 19.77
C ASP A 35 -6.25 -28.85 19.88
N GLN A 36 -5.68 -29.90 20.49
CA GLN A 36 -4.24 -30.12 20.55
C GLN A 36 -3.84 -31.37 19.75
N ALA A 37 -2.74 -31.26 19.00
CA ALA A 37 -2.28 -32.32 18.10
C ALA A 37 -1.59 -33.49 18.83
N ASP A 38 -1.01 -33.24 20.00
CA ASP A 38 -0.46 -34.26 20.89
C ASP A 38 -1.52 -34.90 21.81
N ALA A 39 -2.69 -34.26 21.91
CA ALA A 39 -3.81 -34.69 22.73
C ALA A 39 -3.41 -34.93 24.19
N ASP A 40 -2.54 -34.07 24.74
CA ASP A 40 -2.01 -34.18 26.10
C ASP A 40 -2.26 -32.87 26.87
N TYR A 41 -3.19 -32.92 27.82
CA TYR A 41 -3.70 -31.72 28.49
C TYR A 41 -3.34 -31.72 29.96
N ALA A 42 -2.66 -30.70 30.47
CA ALA A 42 -2.28 -30.66 31.88
C ALA A 42 -3.50 -30.51 32.82
N PRO A 43 -3.42 -30.99 34.08
CA PRO A 43 -4.48 -30.73 35.07
C PRO A 43 -4.78 -29.23 35.21
N GLY A 44 -6.03 -28.84 34.98
CA GLY A 44 -6.46 -27.44 34.95
C GLY A 44 -6.67 -26.84 33.56
N GLU A 45 -6.27 -27.55 32.50
CA GLU A 45 -6.53 -27.16 31.12
C GLU A 45 -7.96 -27.48 30.68
N THR A 46 -8.35 -26.92 29.55
CA THR A 46 -9.65 -27.16 28.91
C THR A 46 -9.43 -27.77 27.54
N VAL A 47 -9.99 -28.96 27.33
CA VAL A 47 -9.99 -29.66 26.05
C VAL A 47 -11.02 -29.02 25.13
N GLY A 48 -10.59 -28.47 24.00
CA GLY A 48 -11.47 -28.06 22.90
C GLY A 48 -11.91 -29.27 22.07
N ILE A 49 -13.20 -29.37 21.78
CA ILE A 49 -13.82 -30.52 21.11
C ILE A 49 -14.59 -30.02 19.91
N THR A 50 -14.31 -30.59 18.73
CA THR A 50 -15.08 -30.32 17.51
C THR A 50 -15.68 -31.62 16.97
N THR A 51 -16.99 -31.63 16.74
CA THR A 51 -17.69 -32.73 16.07
C THR A 51 -18.23 -32.26 14.74
N THR A 52 -17.82 -32.89 13.64
CA THR A 52 -18.22 -32.50 12.27
C THR A 52 -19.07 -33.58 11.61
N ASN A 53 -19.74 -33.20 10.51
CA ASN A 53 -20.73 -34.03 9.80
C ASN A 53 -21.95 -34.33 10.68
N VAL A 54 -22.33 -33.33 11.49
CA VAL A 54 -23.57 -33.29 12.26
C VAL A 54 -24.70 -32.82 11.34
N SER A 55 -25.93 -33.30 11.54
CA SER A 55 -27.09 -32.72 10.85
C SER A 55 -27.37 -31.32 11.38
N ASP A 56 -27.68 -30.35 10.51
CA ASP A 56 -28.11 -29.00 10.91
C ASP A 56 -29.13 -29.02 12.05
N GLY A 57 -28.74 -28.47 13.21
CA GLY A 57 -29.58 -28.42 14.42
C GLY A 57 -29.68 -29.75 15.19
N GLY A 58 -28.77 -30.69 14.92
CA GLY A 58 -28.69 -32.00 15.58
C GLY A 58 -28.19 -31.88 17.02
N THR A 59 -28.66 -32.80 17.87
CA THR A 59 -28.27 -32.85 19.29
C THR A 59 -27.35 -34.04 19.55
N PHE A 60 -26.21 -33.78 20.20
CA PHE A 60 -25.20 -34.77 20.54
C PHE A 60 -24.99 -34.84 22.04
N THR A 61 -24.89 -36.07 22.55
CA THR A 61 -24.41 -36.34 23.91
C THR A 61 -22.91 -36.61 23.87
N PHE A 62 -22.15 -35.85 24.64
CA PHE A 62 -20.72 -36.02 24.85
C PHE A 62 -20.45 -36.68 26.18
N GLN A 63 -19.53 -37.63 26.21
CA GLN A 63 -19.10 -38.32 27.42
C GLN A 63 -17.59 -38.55 27.41
N VAL A 64 -16.92 -38.16 28.49
CA VAL A 64 -15.51 -38.50 28.73
C VAL A 64 -15.44 -39.64 29.73
N ALA A 65 -14.70 -40.69 29.40
CA ALA A 65 -14.45 -41.84 30.26
C ALA A 65 -12.94 -42.11 30.35
N HIS A 66 -12.46 -42.65 31.47
CA HIS A 66 -11.05 -43.03 31.60
C HIS A 66 -10.67 -44.26 30.77
N LEU A 67 -9.41 -44.29 30.31
CA LEU A 67 -8.66 -45.44 29.85
C LEU A 67 -7.58 -45.75 30.92
N GLY A 68 -7.51 -46.97 31.43
CA GLY A 68 -6.43 -47.40 32.33
C GLY A 68 -5.40 -48.22 31.59
N ALA A 69 -4.10 -48.09 31.87
CA ALA A 69 -2.97 -48.74 31.16
C ALA A 69 -2.87 -50.27 31.26
N GLY A 70 -3.97 -50.95 31.57
CA GLY A 70 -4.04 -52.40 31.62
C GLY A 70 -3.01 -53.06 32.54
N ALA A 71 -2.71 -54.33 32.25
CA ALA A 71 -1.74 -55.14 32.97
C ALA A 71 -0.32 -55.00 32.40
N ASP A 72 -0.17 -54.48 31.19
CA ASP A 72 1.12 -54.27 30.53
C ASP A 72 1.76 -52.91 30.86
N GLY A 73 1.01 -51.97 31.44
CA GLY A 73 1.48 -50.64 31.79
C GLY A 73 1.75 -49.75 30.58
N VAL A 74 1.23 -50.12 29.41
CA VAL A 74 1.38 -49.41 28.14
C VAL A 74 -0.01 -48.97 27.69
N LEU A 75 -0.23 -47.65 27.64
CA LEU A 75 -1.49 -47.06 27.20
C LEU A 75 -1.76 -47.39 25.71
N GLY A 76 -3.01 -47.69 25.36
CA GLY A 76 -3.47 -47.92 23.99
C GLY A 76 -3.45 -49.38 23.54
N THR A 77 -3.39 -50.33 24.48
CA THR A 77 -3.37 -51.77 24.20
C THR A 77 -4.69 -52.45 24.56
N ALA A 78 -4.84 -53.72 24.19
CA ALA A 78 -6.13 -54.42 24.24
C ALA A 78 -6.61 -54.76 25.67
N ASP A 79 -5.80 -54.52 26.70
CA ASP A 79 -6.10 -54.80 28.11
C ASP A 79 -6.37 -53.55 28.96
N ASP A 80 -6.58 -52.39 28.32
CA ASP A 80 -6.85 -51.13 28.99
C ASP A 80 -8.21 -51.10 29.74
N VAL A 81 -8.23 -51.30 31.07
CA VAL A 81 -9.43 -51.19 31.94
C VAL A 81 -9.09 -50.67 33.34
N LEU A 82 -9.90 -49.79 33.93
CA LEU A 82 -9.80 -49.39 35.35
C LEU A 82 -11.14 -49.37 36.12
N THR A 83 -11.02 -49.57 37.43
CA THR A 83 -12.05 -50.04 38.37
C THR A 83 -12.62 -48.96 39.33
N TYR A 84 -12.13 -47.70 39.32
CA TYR A 84 -12.67 -46.61 40.16
C TYR A 84 -12.44 -45.22 39.55
N ASP A 85 -13.50 -44.41 39.59
CA ASP A 85 -13.61 -43.01 39.15
C ASP A 85 -13.42 -42.06 40.35
N LEU A 86 -12.53 -41.07 40.21
CA LEU A 86 -12.35 -39.96 41.14
C LEU A 86 -12.89 -38.67 40.50
N THR A 87 -14.20 -38.50 40.63
CA THR A 87 -14.98 -37.25 40.65
C THR A 87 -14.99 -36.28 39.45
N GLY A 88 -14.41 -36.60 38.30
CA GLY A 88 -14.40 -35.69 37.13
C GLY A 88 -14.91 -36.24 35.80
N THR A 89 -14.87 -37.56 35.56
CA THR A 89 -15.34 -38.17 34.30
C THR A 89 -16.76 -38.69 34.47
N GLY A 90 -17.79 -37.83 34.48
CA GLY A 90 -19.05 -38.36 35.02
C GLY A 90 -20.37 -37.63 34.86
N THR A 91 -20.54 -36.65 33.97
CA THR A 91 -21.90 -36.34 33.50
C THR A 91 -21.87 -36.08 32.02
N PRO A 92 -22.48 -36.96 31.20
CA PRO A 92 -22.65 -36.65 29.80
C PRO A 92 -23.35 -35.30 29.65
N TRP A 93 -22.89 -34.48 28.73
CA TRP A 93 -23.53 -33.21 28.43
C TRP A 93 -24.04 -33.22 27.01
N THR A 94 -25.18 -32.55 26.81
CA THR A 94 -25.84 -32.48 25.52
C THR A 94 -25.63 -31.11 24.90
N VAL A 95 -25.22 -31.11 23.63
CA VAL A 95 -25.02 -29.89 22.85
C VAL A 95 -25.85 -30.02 21.57
N THR A 96 -26.47 -28.92 21.15
CA THR A 96 -27.21 -28.86 19.89
C THR A 96 -26.50 -27.90 18.97
N ASP A 97 -26.28 -28.29 17.71
CA ASP A 97 -25.73 -27.44 16.64
C ASP A 97 -26.54 -26.13 16.52
N GLY A 98 -25.88 -24.99 16.73
CA GLY A 98 -26.46 -23.65 16.83
C GLY A 98 -27.22 -23.34 18.14
N GLY A 99 -27.10 -24.20 19.15
CA GLY A 99 -27.85 -24.17 20.40
C GLY A 99 -27.01 -23.95 21.66
N ALA A 100 -27.61 -24.22 22.82
CA ALA A 100 -26.92 -24.06 24.10
C ALA A 100 -25.81 -25.12 24.26
N GLY A 101 -24.61 -24.66 24.66
CA GLY A 101 -23.42 -25.51 24.81
C GLY A 101 -22.61 -25.64 23.52
N ASP A 102 -23.14 -25.15 22.40
CA ASP A 102 -22.40 -25.04 21.15
C ASP A 102 -21.69 -23.70 21.13
N LEU A 103 -20.36 -23.75 21.13
CA LEU A 103 -19.52 -22.59 21.39
C LEU A 103 -19.53 -21.60 20.23
N ASP A 104 -19.81 -22.04 19.00
CA ASP A 104 -19.96 -21.15 17.85
C ASP A 104 -21.37 -20.53 17.76
N GLY A 105 -22.39 -21.20 18.34
CA GLY A 105 -23.79 -20.78 18.32
C GLY A 105 -24.42 -20.72 16.92
N VAL A 106 -23.83 -21.35 15.90
CA VAL A 106 -24.29 -21.31 14.51
C VAL A 106 -24.74 -22.69 14.06
N VAL A 107 -25.92 -22.77 13.42
CA VAL A 107 -26.35 -24.01 12.76
C VAL A 107 -25.55 -24.22 11.47
N ASN A 108 -24.55 -25.11 11.49
CA ASN A 108 -23.63 -25.31 10.36
C ASN A 108 -23.22 -26.77 10.12
N GLY A 109 -23.79 -27.74 10.84
CA GLY A 109 -23.43 -29.15 10.73
C GLY A 109 -22.12 -29.50 11.45
N SER A 110 -21.69 -28.65 12.38
CA SER A 110 -20.59 -28.87 13.31
C SER A 110 -21.06 -28.49 14.72
N ILE A 111 -20.49 -29.14 15.73
CA ILE A 111 -20.68 -28.77 17.14
C ILE A 111 -19.31 -28.52 17.75
N GLN A 112 -19.15 -27.36 18.38
CA GLN A 112 -17.99 -27.04 19.19
C GLN A 112 -18.35 -27.02 20.67
N THR A 113 -17.60 -27.74 21.48
CA THR A 113 -17.80 -27.77 22.93
C THR A 113 -16.45 -27.92 23.62
N SER A 114 -16.43 -27.83 24.94
CA SER A 114 -15.22 -28.09 25.71
C SER A 114 -15.44 -29.01 26.89
N TRP A 115 -14.35 -29.56 27.41
CA TRP A 115 -14.32 -30.33 28.64
C TRP A 115 -13.14 -29.91 29.52
N TYR A 116 -13.37 -29.71 30.81
CA TYR A 116 -12.34 -29.26 31.74
C TYR A 116 -11.59 -30.44 32.38
N VAL A 117 -10.26 -30.42 32.30
CA VAL A 117 -9.38 -31.43 32.92
C VAL A 117 -9.24 -31.13 34.40
N ASN A 118 -9.78 -32.00 35.25
CA ASN A 118 -9.77 -31.83 36.70
C ASN A 118 -8.36 -31.92 37.30
N GLY A 119 -8.15 -31.25 38.44
CA GLY A 119 -6.84 -31.18 39.10
C GLY A 119 -6.30 -32.51 39.65
N ASP A 120 -7.14 -33.55 39.74
CA ASP A 120 -6.81 -34.91 40.15
C ASP A 120 -6.66 -35.90 38.98
N ALA A 121 -6.69 -35.40 37.74
CA ALA A 121 -6.50 -36.22 36.55
C ALA A 121 -5.07 -36.78 36.40
N ALA A 122 -4.05 -36.19 37.04
CA ALA A 122 -2.64 -36.37 36.65
C ALA A 122 -2.23 -37.82 36.28
N ASN A 123 -1.66 -38.00 35.08
CA ASN A 123 -1.19 -39.28 34.50
C ASN A 123 -2.29 -40.30 34.16
N GLN A 124 -3.44 -39.83 33.72
CA GLN A 124 -4.58 -40.60 33.24
C GLN A 124 -4.74 -40.44 31.72
N ALA A 125 -5.45 -41.40 31.14
CA ALA A 125 -5.89 -41.36 29.75
C ALA A 125 -7.41 -41.33 29.72
N PHE A 126 -7.95 -40.77 28.64
CA PHE A 126 -9.36 -40.48 28.48
C PHE A 126 -9.81 -40.85 27.07
N MET A 127 -11.07 -41.27 26.96
CA MET A 127 -11.78 -41.44 25.72
C MET A 127 -13.01 -40.53 25.76
N LEU A 128 -13.05 -39.56 24.87
CA LEU A 128 -14.22 -38.78 24.54
C LEU A 128 -15.09 -39.60 23.58
N THR A 129 -16.40 -39.61 23.81
CA THR A 129 -17.41 -40.16 22.90
C THR A 129 -18.47 -39.10 22.62
N ALA A 130 -18.66 -38.75 21.36
CA ALA A 130 -19.77 -37.93 20.88
C ALA A 130 -20.82 -38.85 20.25
N THR A 131 -22.08 -38.79 20.70
CA THR A 131 -23.17 -39.65 20.23
C THR A 131 -24.34 -38.82 19.75
N ASP A 132 -24.75 -39.02 18.50
CA ASP A 132 -25.96 -38.43 17.92
C ASP A 132 -27.21 -39.00 18.62
N GLU A 133 -28.05 -38.15 19.22
CA GLU A 133 -29.26 -38.60 19.92
C GLU A 133 -30.33 -39.17 18.98
N ALA A 134 -30.36 -38.73 17.71
CA ALA A 134 -31.37 -39.14 16.75
C ALA A 134 -31.03 -40.49 16.10
N THR A 135 -29.76 -40.69 15.75
CA THR A 135 -29.32 -41.89 15.01
C THR A 135 -28.59 -42.91 15.87
N GLY A 136 -28.05 -42.50 17.01
CA GLY A 136 -27.16 -43.31 17.84
C GLY A 136 -25.76 -43.52 17.23
N ALA A 137 -25.43 -42.84 16.13
CA ALA A 137 -24.08 -42.85 15.58
C ALA A 137 -23.12 -42.19 16.57
N SER A 138 -21.92 -42.75 16.73
CA SER A 138 -20.91 -42.21 17.63
C SER A 138 -19.53 -42.13 17.02
N ALA A 139 -18.75 -41.15 17.48
CA ALA A 139 -17.33 -40.99 17.18
C ALA A 139 -16.56 -40.81 18.48
N THR A 140 -15.29 -41.23 18.50
CA THR A 140 -14.45 -41.21 19.69
C THR A 140 -13.09 -40.57 19.43
N ALA A 141 -12.56 -39.88 20.42
CA ALA A 141 -11.17 -39.38 20.44
C ALA A 141 -10.52 -39.74 21.77
N ASN A 142 -9.23 -40.07 21.74
CA ASN A 142 -8.46 -40.37 22.95
C ASN A 142 -7.52 -39.21 23.27
N PHE A 143 -7.28 -38.95 24.56
CA PHE A 143 -6.33 -37.95 25.05
C PHE A 143 -5.75 -38.35 26.41
N THR A 144 -4.67 -37.70 26.84
CA THR A 144 -4.00 -37.94 28.12
C THR A 144 -3.82 -36.66 28.92
N ASP A 145 -3.38 -36.79 30.18
CA ASP A 145 -2.78 -35.70 30.96
C ASP A 145 -1.45 -36.14 31.59
N ALA A 146 -0.68 -36.90 30.81
CA ALA A 146 0.62 -37.38 31.23
C ALA A 146 1.61 -36.20 31.33
N PRO A 147 2.67 -36.31 32.15
CA PRO A 147 3.81 -35.43 31.98
C PRO A 147 4.31 -35.60 30.56
N LYS A 148 4.27 -34.51 29.79
CA LYS A 148 4.77 -34.39 28.42
C LYS A 148 5.98 -35.31 28.23
N PRO A 149 5.93 -36.32 27.34
CA PRO A 149 7.09 -37.14 27.09
C PRO A 149 8.28 -36.23 26.77
N PRO A 150 9.52 -36.55 27.23
CA PRO A 150 10.68 -35.72 26.89
C PRO A 150 10.66 -35.50 25.39
N PRO A 151 10.69 -34.22 24.93
CA PRO A 151 10.35 -33.90 23.55
C PRO A 151 11.11 -34.82 22.60
N PRO A 152 10.47 -35.36 21.54
CA PRO A 152 11.25 -35.74 20.39
C PRO A 152 12.11 -34.52 19.99
N LEU A 153 13.33 -34.75 19.52
CA LEU A 153 14.22 -33.71 18.98
C LEU A 153 13.65 -33.13 17.66
N ASN A 154 12.40 -32.68 17.66
CA ASN A 154 11.74 -32.16 16.49
C ASN A 154 12.23 -30.71 16.28
N PRO A 155 12.77 -30.41 15.10
CA PRO A 155 13.20 -29.06 14.77
C PRO A 155 12.03 -28.08 14.74
N PRO A 156 12.26 -26.79 15.07
CA PRO A 156 11.30 -25.75 14.73
C PRO A 156 10.92 -25.87 13.27
N THR A 157 9.62 -25.76 13.01
CA THR A 157 9.09 -25.74 11.65
C THR A 157 9.77 -24.62 10.86
N TYR A 158 10.06 -23.51 11.54
CA TYR A 158 10.86 -22.39 11.02
C TYR A 158 11.88 -21.91 12.05
N ASP A 159 13.15 -21.92 11.67
CA ASP A 159 14.26 -21.62 12.57
C ASP A 159 14.80 -20.19 12.38
N LEU A 160 14.50 -19.31 13.35
CA LEU A 160 15.06 -17.97 13.50
C LEU A 160 15.96 -17.87 14.74
N THR A 161 16.41 -19.00 15.31
CA THR A 161 17.39 -19.01 16.42
C THR A 161 18.78 -18.53 15.98
N PHE A 162 18.93 -18.31 14.66
CA PHE A 162 20.02 -17.60 14.01
C PHE A 162 19.45 -16.42 13.22
N ALA A 163 20.28 -15.41 12.97
CA ALA A 163 19.93 -14.27 12.10
C ALA A 163 19.53 -14.78 10.69
N ASN A 164 18.23 -14.81 10.43
CA ASN A 164 17.64 -15.41 9.24
C ASN A 164 16.30 -14.74 8.89
N THR A 165 15.74 -15.10 7.73
CA THR A 165 14.42 -14.65 7.28
C THR A 165 13.66 -15.83 6.70
N VAL A 166 12.40 -15.99 7.10
CA VAL A 166 11.50 -17.05 6.65
C VAL A 166 10.18 -16.47 6.19
N THR A 167 9.47 -17.20 5.33
CA THR A 167 8.11 -16.84 4.91
C THR A 167 7.15 -17.92 5.35
N ILE A 168 6.10 -17.51 6.08
CA ILE A 168 5.05 -18.40 6.59
C ILE A 168 3.73 -17.81 6.12
N ASN A 169 2.94 -18.58 5.37
CA ASN A 169 1.62 -18.17 4.88
C ASN A 169 1.57 -16.77 4.23
N GLY A 170 2.63 -16.38 3.52
CA GLY A 170 2.75 -15.09 2.82
C GLY A 170 3.25 -13.92 3.66
N ALA A 171 3.38 -14.07 4.98
CA ALA A 171 4.05 -13.10 5.85
C ALA A 171 5.55 -13.41 5.96
N ILE A 172 6.36 -12.37 6.15
CA ILE A 172 7.82 -12.47 6.30
C ILE A 172 8.17 -12.29 7.78
N PHE A 173 8.93 -13.24 8.33
CA PHE A 173 9.47 -13.18 9.68
C PHE A 173 10.98 -13.07 9.60
N SER A 174 11.59 -12.14 10.33
CA SER A 174 13.03 -11.92 10.28
C SER A 174 13.63 -11.60 11.64
N SER A 175 14.72 -12.30 11.98
CA SER A 175 15.62 -11.94 13.10
C SER A 175 16.87 -11.17 12.61
N SER A 176 16.97 -10.93 11.29
CA SER A 176 18.05 -10.15 10.65
C SER A 176 17.66 -8.71 10.33
N ASP A 177 16.40 -8.48 9.96
CA ASP A 177 15.83 -7.16 9.73
C ASP A 177 14.97 -6.78 10.93
N VAL A 178 15.59 -6.18 11.95
CA VAL A 178 14.93 -5.81 13.21
C VAL A 178 14.98 -4.30 13.43
N ALA A 179 14.01 -3.77 14.17
CA ALA A 179 13.93 -2.34 14.41
C ALA A 179 14.89 -1.94 15.53
N THR A 180 15.55 -0.80 15.37
CA THR A 180 16.35 -0.16 16.43
C THR A 180 15.50 0.90 17.11
N GLY A 181 15.30 0.86 18.44
CA GLY A 181 14.68 2.00 19.11
C GLY A 181 13.84 1.81 20.37
N ALA A 182 13.90 0.69 21.07
CA ALA A 182 13.31 0.66 22.41
C ALA A 182 13.98 1.77 23.28
N GLY A 183 13.18 2.51 24.04
CA GLY A 183 13.63 3.69 24.80
C GLY A 183 13.92 4.98 24.00
N THR A 184 13.81 5.00 22.65
CA THR A 184 14.02 6.21 21.83
C THR A 184 12.73 7.01 21.55
N GLY A 185 11.57 6.42 21.87
CA GLY A 185 10.26 7.01 21.56
C GLY A 185 9.84 6.86 20.10
N LEU A 186 10.44 5.91 19.36
CA LEU A 186 10.20 5.63 17.94
C LEU A 186 9.45 4.33 17.68
N LEU A 187 9.39 3.48 18.72
CA LEU A 187 8.49 2.35 18.78
C LEU A 187 7.29 2.75 19.66
N ASP A 188 6.11 2.36 19.21
CA ASP A 188 4.86 2.47 19.95
C ASP A 188 4.44 1.06 20.37
N PRO A 189 4.72 0.66 21.63
CA PRO A 189 4.31 -0.63 22.14
C PRO A 189 2.79 -0.67 22.28
N PHE A 190 2.16 -1.65 21.66
CA PHE A 190 0.70 -1.80 21.66
C PHE A 190 0.22 -3.08 22.34
N VAL A 191 1.13 -4.02 22.62
CA VAL A 191 0.97 -5.08 23.64
C VAL A 191 2.23 -5.08 24.49
N ARG A 192 2.06 -5.13 25.82
CA ARG A 192 3.15 -5.38 26.77
C ARG A 192 2.70 -6.34 27.85
N ILE A 193 3.55 -7.30 28.18
CA ILE A 193 3.39 -8.18 29.35
C ILE A 193 4.55 -7.87 30.31
N SER A 194 4.32 -7.90 31.63
CA SER A 194 5.38 -7.68 32.63
C SER A 194 5.14 -8.58 33.82
N GLN A 195 6.13 -9.35 34.26
CA GLN A 195 5.89 -10.37 35.28
C GLN A 195 6.35 -10.00 36.70
N GLN A 196 5.48 -10.26 37.68
CA GLN A 196 5.84 -10.82 38.97
C GLN A 196 5.32 -12.27 39.11
N GLY A 197 6.07 -13.24 38.60
CA GLY A 197 5.83 -14.67 38.88
C GLY A 197 5.81 -15.54 37.62
N ASN A 198 6.96 -16.13 37.34
CA ASN A 198 7.24 -17.13 36.31
C ASN A 198 6.07 -18.08 36.03
N ASN A 199 5.30 -17.81 34.96
CA ASN A 199 4.28 -18.71 34.45
C ASN A 199 4.76 -19.37 33.15
N THR A 200 4.15 -20.51 32.87
CA THR A 200 4.65 -21.57 32.01
C THR A 200 4.16 -21.43 30.55
N SER A 201 3.75 -20.22 30.15
CA SER A 201 3.39 -19.79 28.79
C SER A 201 2.82 -18.36 28.78
N GLU A 202 3.31 -17.51 27.87
CA GLU A 202 2.82 -16.13 27.70
C GLU A 202 2.00 -16.01 26.41
N GLN A 203 0.77 -15.51 26.53
CA GLN A 203 -0.13 -15.28 25.39
C GLN A 203 -0.90 -13.98 25.57
N GLY A 204 -1.27 -13.30 24.48
CA GLY A 204 -1.83 -11.95 24.57
C GLY A 204 -2.34 -11.39 23.26
N TYR A 205 -3.17 -10.35 23.37
CA TYR A 205 -3.56 -9.49 22.25
C TYR A 205 -3.76 -8.05 22.71
N ASN A 206 -3.74 -7.09 21.79
CA ASN A 206 -3.94 -5.67 22.09
C ASN A 206 -5.42 -5.28 22.16
N THR A 207 -5.79 -4.37 23.09
CA THR A 207 -7.17 -3.85 23.18
C THR A 207 -7.23 -2.57 24.02
N ASP A 208 -8.20 -1.70 23.77
CA ASP A 208 -8.51 -0.56 24.65
C ASP A 208 -9.35 -0.97 25.89
N ALA A 209 -9.80 -2.23 25.96
CA ALA A 209 -10.54 -2.77 27.09
C ALA A 209 -9.59 -3.16 28.25
N ASN A 210 -9.11 -2.17 29.00
CA ASN A 210 -8.15 -2.29 30.13
C ASN A 210 -8.53 -3.25 31.28
N VAL A 211 -9.65 -3.98 31.18
CA VAL A 211 -10.14 -4.95 32.18
C VAL A 211 -9.77 -6.40 31.79
N LYS A 212 -9.25 -6.63 30.58
CA LYS A 212 -9.01 -7.97 30.00
C LYS A 212 -7.59 -8.19 29.47
N VAL A 213 -6.60 -7.50 30.05
CA VAL A 213 -5.18 -7.74 29.72
C VAL A 213 -4.73 -9.07 30.33
N LEU A 214 -4.11 -9.89 29.48
CA LEU A 214 -3.50 -11.18 29.80
C LEU A 214 -2.20 -10.97 30.58
N ASP A 215 -2.08 -11.68 31.70
CA ASP A 215 -0.92 -11.78 32.60
C ASP A 215 -0.26 -10.45 33.06
N ASP A 216 -0.54 -10.10 34.32
CA ASP A 216 0.06 -9.01 35.12
C ASP A 216 0.11 -7.59 34.50
N THR A 217 -0.89 -6.79 34.87
CA THR A 217 -1.06 -5.37 34.50
C THR A 217 -0.15 -4.38 35.21
N THR A 218 0.82 -4.81 36.04
CA THR A 218 1.55 -3.87 36.90
C THR A 218 2.43 -2.85 36.15
N GLN A 219 2.78 -3.11 34.88
CA GLN A 219 3.43 -2.14 33.97
C GLN A 219 2.60 -1.78 32.70
N GLY A 220 1.54 -2.53 32.38
CA GLY A 220 0.76 -2.39 31.14
C GLY A 220 -0.35 -1.34 31.18
N GLY A 221 -0.02 -0.07 31.45
CA GLY A 221 -0.99 1.04 31.36
C GLY A 221 -1.58 1.19 29.94
N SER A 222 -2.62 2.01 29.79
CA SER A 222 -3.29 2.27 28.48
C SER A 222 -2.39 2.86 27.39
N GLN A 223 -1.14 3.17 27.72
CA GLN A 223 -0.11 3.61 26.78
C GLN A 223 0.60 2.43 26.09
N TYR A 224 0.64 1.25 26.72
CA TYR A 224 1.41 0.08 26.27
C TYR A 224 0.52 -1.06 25.78
N VAL A 225 -0.76 -1.02 26.17
CA VAL A 225 -1.79 -1.93 25.70
C VAL A 225 -2.94 -1.09 25.19
N HIS A 226 -3.13 -1.07 23.88
CA HIS A 226 -4.16 -0.28 23.21
C HIS A 226 -4.46 -0.78 21.81
N SER A 227 -5.60 -0.39 21.26
CA SER A 227 -5.90 -0.68 19.86
C SER A 227 -4.96 0.05 18.91
N VAL A 228 -4.62 -0.60 17.79
CA VAL A 228 -3.80 0.01 16.75
C VAL A 228 -4.69 0.35 15.57
N ASN A 229 -4.68 1.61 15.14
CA ASN A 229 -5.29 1.97 13.88
C ASN A 229 -4.31 1.69 12.73
N ILE A 230 -4.79 1.02 11.69
CA ILE A 230 -4.02 0.67 10.50
C ILE A 230 -3.47 1.92 9.79
N SER A 231 -4.15 3.07 9.90
CA SER A 231 -3.64 4.34 9.36
C SER A 231 -2.38 4.83 10.06
N ASP A 232 -2.14 4.35 11.28
CA ASP A 232 -1.02 4.78 12.09
C ASP A 232 0.20 3.86 11.89
N ILE A 233 0.04 2.72 11.19
CA ILE A 233 1.14 1.83 10.84
C ILE A 233 1.72 2.27 9.49
N PRO A 234 3.00 2.67 9.44
CA PRO A 234 3.65 3.04 8.19
C PRO A 234 3.81 1.81 7.29
N ILE A 235 3.72 2.01 5.98
CA ILE A 235 3.92 0.92 5.02
C ILE A 235 5.42 0.81 4.69
N GLN A 236 5.96 -0.41 4.78
CA GLN A 236 7.30 -0.76 4.32
C GLN A 236 7.22 -1.44 2.94
N PHE A 237 8.04 -1.01 1.98
CA PHE A 237 8.09 -1.61 0.65
C PHE A 237 9.29 -2.53 0.50
N ILE A 238 9.04 -3.76 0.03
CA ILE A 238 10.08 -4.72 -0.32
C ILE A 238 9.78 -5.23 -1.73
N ASN A 239 10.69 -4.93 -2.68
CA ASN A 239 10.58 -5.33 -4.08
C ASN A 239 9.21 -4.96 -4.70
N GLY A 240 8.69 -3.76 -4.41
CA GLY A 240 7.41 -3.26 -4.92
C GLY A 240 6.16 -3.79 -4.20
N VAL A 241 6.29 -4.67 -3.20
CA VAL A 241 5.17 -5.12 -2.36
C VAL A 241 5.17 -4.34 -1.06
N GLY A 242 4.03 -3.73 -0.72
CA GLY A 242 3.82 -3.03 0.54
C GLY A 242 3.47 -3.99 1.68
N TYR A 243 4.05 -3.78 2.85
CA TYR A 243 3.83 -4.55 4.06
C TYR A 243 3.54 -3.64 5.25
N TYR A 244 2.64 -4.07 6.13
CA TYR A 244 2.59 -3.55 7.49
C TYR A 244 3.59 -4.32 8.35
N ARG A 245 4.39 -3.59 9.11
CA ARG A 245 5.45 -4.14 9.96
C ARG A 245 5.05 -4.08 11.44
N PHE A 246 5.28 -5.19 12.12
CA PHE A 246 5.17 -5.34 13.57
C PHE A 246 6.50 -5.88 14.09
N ASP A 247 6.99 -5.32 15.19
CA ASP A 247 8.29 -5.69 15.75
C ASP A 247 8.10 -6.27 17.16
N LEU A 248 8.67 -7.45 17.40
CA LEU A 248 8.60 -8.20 18.66
C LEU A 248 9.90 -8.03 19.44
N ASP A 249 9.77 -7.61 20.70
CA ASP A 249 10.82 -7.65 21.73
C ASP A 249 10.50 -8.80 22.69
N ILE A 250 11.36 -9.81 22.76
CA ILE A 250 11.12 -11.00 23.60
C ILE A 250 11.58 -10.75 25.04
N ASN A 251 10.94 -11.43 25.99
CA ASN A 251 11.32 -11.34 27.40
C ASN A 251 12.41 -12.37 27.72
N GLU A 252 13.66 -11.92 27.84
CA GLU A 252 14.79 -12.77 28.24
C GLU A 252 14.70 -13.15 29.74
N SER A 253 14.73 -14.44 30.08
CA SER A 253 14.75 -14.88 31.48
C SER A 253 16.01 -14.41 32.21
N ASN A 254 15.82 -13.95 33.44
CA ASN A 254 16.87 -13.41 34.30
C ASN A 254 17.80 -14.50 34.89
N THR A 255 17.57 -15.79 34.59
CA THR A 255 18.22 -16.91 35.27
C THR A 255 19.02 -17.84 34.34
N SER A 256 18.83 -17.79 33.02
CA SER A 256 19.56 -18.62 32.04
C SER A 256 20.37 -17.78 31.06
N THR A 257 21.63 -18.18 30.81
CA THR A 257 22.60 -17.46 29.96
C THR A 257 22.44 -17.71 28.46
N SER A 258 21.52 -18.59 28.05
CA SER A 258 21.17 -18.83 26.65
C SER A 258 19.75 -19.38 26.57
N GLN A 259 18.86 -18.69 25.86
CA GLN A 259 17.45 -19.04 25.82
C GLN A 259 16.96 -19.00 24.39
N ASN A 260 16.56 -20.17 23.92
CA ASN A 260 15.67 -20.24 22.79
C ASN A 260 14.23 -20.24 23.29
N LEU A 261 13.36 -19.60 22.53
CA LEU A 261 11.93 -19.49 22.80
C LEU A 261 11.16 -19.90 21.55
N SER A 262 9.97 -20.46 21.76
CA SER A 262 9.01 -20.76 20.70
C SER A 262 7.95 -19.68 20.59
N LEU A 263 7.70 -19.21 19.37
CA LEU A 263 6.44 -18.58 19.00
C LEU A 263 5.55 -19.68 18.44
N ASP A 264 4.52 -20.05 19.20
CA ASP A 264 3.68 -21.23 18.95
C ASP A 264 2.36 -20.86 18.28
N SER A 265 1.88 -19.63 18.46
CA SER A 265 0.76 -19.14 17.68
C SER A 265 0.89 -17.66 17.40
N LEU A 266 0.44 -17.24 16.22
CA LEU A 266 0.38 -15.84 15.82
C LEU A 266 -0.78 -15.61 14.84
N GLN A 267 -1.65 -14.67 15.17
CA GLN A 267 -2.77 -14.27 14.34
C GLN A 267 -2.90 -12.76 14.23
N ILE A 268 -3.39 -12.27 13.08
CA ILE A 268 -3.75 -10.86 12.87
C ILE A 268 -5.23 -10.71 12.56
N TRP A 269 -5.83 -9.90 13.42
CA TRP A 269 -7.12 -9.24 13.53
C TRP A 269 -7.39 -8.00 12.68
N GLN A 270 -8.56 -7.87 12.03
CA GLN A 270 -9.13 -6.55 11.71
C GLN A 270 -10.55 -6.38 12.22
N ALA A 271 -10.85 -5.24 12.86
CA ALA A 271 -12.20 -4.91 13.31
C ALA A 271 -12.60 -3.45 13.04
N SER A 272 -13.89 -3.18 13.19
CA SER A 272 -14.46 -1.84 13.04
C SER A 272 -14.30 -0.95 14.28
N VAL A 273 -13.97 -1.52 15.43
CA VAL A 273 -13.86 -0.84 16.73
C VAL A 273 -12.60 -1.25 17.46
N GLY A 274 -12.01 -0.34 18.25
CA GLY A 274 -10.78 -0.54 19.02
C GLY A 274 -10.95 -1.21 20.39
N ASN A 275 -12.15 -1.68 20.74
CA ASN A 275 -12.51 -2.06 22.11
C ASN A 275 -12.91 -3.54 22.30
N LEU A 276 -12.18 -4.50 21.73
CA LEU A 276 -12.40 -5.93 21.99
C LEU A 276 -12.47 -6.23 23.50
N SER A 277 -13.66 -6.53 24.01
CA SER A 277 -13.91 -6.71 25.46
C SER A 277 -14.46 -8.09 25.84
N ASN A 278 -14.78 -8.91 24.84
CA ASN A 278 -15.59 -10.12 25.01
C ASN A 278 -14.77 -11.42 24.90
N TYR A 279 -13.44 -11.32 24.95
CA TYR A 279 -12.52 -12.46 24.80
C TYR A 279 -11.62 -12.59 26.04
N ASP A 280 -11.70 -13.75 26.71
CA ASP A 280 -11.07 -13.95 28.01
C ASP A 280 -9.59 -14.40 27.90
N PRO A 281 -8.72 -13.87 28.77
CA PRO A 281 -7.36 -14.36 28.98
C PRO A 281 -7.27 -15.89 29.17
N GLY A 282 -6.49 -16.59 28.35
CA GLY A 282 -6.17 -18.01 28.53
C GLY A 282 -6.94 -18.96 27.60
N ALA A 283 -7.98 -18.46 26.94
CA ALA A 283 -8.60 -19.17 25.84
C ALA A 283 -7.69 -19.05 24.60
N ALA A 284 -7.24 -20.17 24.05
CA ALA A 284 -6.69 -20.19 22.70
C ALA A 284 -7.79 -19.71 21.73
N PRO A 285 -7.56 -18.71 20.86
CA PRO A 285 -8.52 -18.36 19.82
C PRO A 285 -8.70 -19.59 18.95
N ASP A 286 -9.88 -20.20 19.06
CA ASP A 286 -10.27 -21.49 18.50
C ASP A 286 -9.48 -21.83 17.23
N GLN A 287 -8.67 -22.90 17.28
CA GLN A 287 -7.87 -23.39 16.16
C GLN A 287 -8.70 -23.83 14.94
N SER A 288 -10.03 -23.82 15.02
CA SER A 288 -10.95 -24.13 13.92
C SER A 288 -11.80 -22.95 13.39
N THR A 289 -11.92 -21.81 14.09
CA THR A 289 -12.61 -20.59 13.55
C THR A 289 -11.75 -19.34 13.52
N GLY A 290 -10.69 -19.28 14.33
CA GLY A 290 -9.93 -18.08 14.61
C GLY A 290 -10.67 -16.98 15.39
N ALA A 291 -12.00 -16.96 15.49
CA ALA A 291 -12.70 -15.70 15.72
C ALA A 291 -12.46 -15.05 17.11
N PHE A 292 -12.02 -13.78 17.11
CA PHE A 292 -12.49 -12.84 18.14
C PHE A 292 -14.03 -12.81 18.10
N PRO A 293 -14.72 -12.57 19.23
CA PRO A 293 -16.17 -12.70 19.34
C PRO A 293 -16.92 -12.02 18.19
N ALA A 294 -17.88 -12.73 17.56
CA ALA A 294 -18.63 -12.26 16.39
C ALA A 294 -19.34 -10.90 16.59
N GLY A 295 -19.57 -10.49 17.84
CA GLY A 295 -20.17 -9.20 18.19
C GLY A 295 -19.36 -7.96 17.78
N ASP A 296 -18.06 -8.11 17.54
CA ASP A 296 -17.14 -6.98 17.28
C ASP A 296 -16.79 -6.79 15.78
N ASN A 297 -17.42 -7.59 14.91
CA ASN A 297 -17.19 -7.59 13.45
C ASN A 297 -15.72 -7.77 13.06
N ALA A 298 -14.98 -8.57 13.83
CA ALA A 298 -13.59 -8.90 13.55
C ALA A 298 -13.45 -9.89 12.38
N SER A 299 -12.37 -9.81 11.61
CA SER A 299 -12.03 -10.74 10.53
C SER A 299 -10.55 -11.12 10.58
N LEU A 300 -10.26 -12.41 10.37
CA LEU A 300 -8.92 -12.94 10.30
C LEU A 300 -8.21 -12.44 9.04
N ILE A 301 -7.02 -11.90 9.22
CA ILE A 301 -6.14 -11.41 8.14
C ILE A 301 -4.96 -12.36 7.92
N TYR A 302 -4.41 -12.88 9.01
CA TYR A 302 -3.26 -13.77 8.96
C TYR A 302 -3.31 -14.79 10.09
N ASN A 303 -3.01 -16.05 9.79
CA ASN A 303 -2.85 -17.13 10.78
C ASN A 303 -1.58 -17.93 10.45
N MET A 304 -0.64 -17.99 11.38
CA MET A 304 0.58 -18.78 11.25
C MET A 304 0.27 -20.28 11.10
N ASP A 305 -0.74 -20.79 11.78
CA ASP A 305 -1.07 -22.21 11.85
C ASP A 305 -2.03 -22.65 10.73
N ALA A 306 -2.32 -21.77 9.76
CA ALA A 306 -3.14 -22.15 8.61
C ALA A 306 -2.48 -23.31 7.85
N GLY A 307 -3.19 -24.44 7.74
CA GLY A 307 -2.69 -25.67 7.11
C GLY A 307 -1.92 -26.61 8.03
N GLY A 308 -1.97 -26.40 9.35
CA GLY A 308 -1.39 -27.28 10.36
C GLY A 308 -0.53 -26.52 11.37
N ASP A 309 -0.33 -27.12 12.53
CA ASP A 309 0.45 -26.58 13.65
C ASP A 309 1.90 -26.26 13.23
N LYS A 310 2.36 -25.04 13.54
CA LYS A 310 3.71 -24.54 13.23
C LYS A 310 4.24 -23.82 14.44
N PHE A 311 5.56 -23.81 14.59
CA PHE A 311 6.21 -22.88 15.52
C PHE A 311 7.47 -22.27 14.92
N VAL A 312 7.81 -21.08 15.42
CA VAL A 312 9.02 -20.34 15.07
C VAL A 312 9.98 -20.36 16.24
N GLY A 313 11.21 -20.78 15.99
CA GLY A 313 12.28 -20.72 16.96
C GLY A 313 12.94 -19.36 17.03
N LEU A 314 13.03 -18.77 18.21
CA LEU A 314 13.65 -17.47 18.48
C LEU A 314 14.82 -17.63 19.46
N ASN A 315 15.74 -16.68 19.46
CA ASN A 315 16.91 -16.69 20.33
C ASN A 315 17.19 -15.28 20.85
N GLY A 316 16.95 -15.07 22.15
CA GLY A 316 17.15 -13.76 22.79
C GLY A 316 18.59 -13.28 22.80
N ASN A 317 19.57 -14.15 22.53
CA ASN A 317 20.96 -13.72 22.45
C ASN A 317 21.34 -13.09 21.10
N LEU A 318 20.46 -13.11 20.09
CA LEU A 318 20.78 -12.54 18.78
C LEU A 318 20.84 -11.01 18.83
N GLN A 319 20.02 -10.38 19.69
CA GLN A 319 19.93 -8.93 19.82
C GLN A 319 20.10 -8.50 21.29
N PRO A 320 21.28 -8.74 21.90
CA PRO A 320 21.44 -8.61 23.34
C PRO A 320 21.38 -7.14 23.78
N GLY A 321 20.45 -6.84 24.68
CA GLY A 321 20.43 -5.59 25.43
C GLY A 321 19.02 -5.03 25.58
N SER A 322 18.54 -5.03 26.83
CA SER A 322 17.24 -4.51 27.29
C SER A 322 16.82 -3.23 26.56
N GLY A 323 16.15 -3.39 25.43
CA GLY A 323 15.51 -2.33 24.69
C GLY A 323 16.39 -1.40 23.85
N ASN A 324 17.37 -1.87 23.06
CA ASN A 324 17.93 -1.05 21.96
C ASN A 324 17.43 -1.49 20.58
N THR A 325 17.10 -2.77 20.42
CA THR A 325 16.70 -3.41 19.17
C THR A 325 15.65 -4.46 19.47
N THR A 326 14.67 -4.63 18.60
CA THR A 326 13.69 -5.73 18.71
C THR A 326 14.33 -7.05 18.26
N ASP A 327 13.75 -8.19 18.61
CA ASP A 327 14.29 -9.51 18.31
C ASP A 327 13.80 -10.08 16.97
N MET A 328 12.59 -9.70 16.58
CA MET A 328 11.97 -10.19 15.35
C MET A 328 11.11 -9.10 14.71
N SER A 329 11.14 -9.01 13.39
CA SER A 329 10.11 -8.31 12.62
C SER A 329 9.16 -9.29 11.94
N LEU A 330 7.91 -8.87 11.85
CA LEU A 330 6.83 -9.50 11.12
C LEU A 330 6.30 -8.51 10.09
N LEU A 331 6.34 -8.90 8.82
CA LEU A 331 5.80 -8.11 7.72
C LEU A 331 4.65 -8.86 7.07
N VAL A 332 3.46 -8.26 7.09
CA VAL A 332 2.26 -8.82 6.48
C VAL A 332 1.85 -7.97 5.27
N PRO A 333 1.62 -8.57 4.08
CA PRO A 333 1.27 -7.82 2.88
C PRO A 333 0.06 -6.91 3.11
N VAL A 334 0.14 -5.65 2.68
CA VAL A 334 -0.97 -4.69 2.74
C VAL A 334 -2.19 -5.21 1.98
N SER A 335 -1.98 -5.98 0.91
CA SER A 335 -3.04 -6.61 0.12
C SER A 335 -3.91 -7.61 0.90
N SER A 336 -3.45 -8.08 2.06
CA SER A 336 -4.24 -8.95 2.93
C SER A 336 -5.28 -8.19 3.77
N PHE A 337 -5.13 -6.87 3.93
CA PHE A 337 -5.94 -6.07 4.85
C PHE A 337 -7.16 -5.45 4.15
N ASP A 338 -8.28 -5.42 4.87
CA ASP A 338 -9.53 -4.76 4.51
C ASP A 338 -9.47 -3.26 4.87
N PRO A 339 -9.47 -2.34 3.89
CA PRO A 339 -9.40 -0.90 4.16
C PRO A 339 -10.64 -0.34 4.88
N SER A 340 -11.73 -1.10 4.98
CA SER A 340 -12.95 -0.69 5.70
C SER A 340 -12.89 -0.94 7.22
N LYS A 341 -11.90 -1.70 7.70
CA LYS A 341 -11.73 -2.07 9.11
C LYS A 341 -10.44 -1.46 9.67
N PRO A 342 -10.51 -0.33 10.39
CA PRO A 342 -9.31 0.42 10.74
C PRO A 342 -8.51 -0.19 11.90
N TYR A 343 -9.08 -1.05 12.74
CA TYR A 343 -8.38 -1.51 13.95
C TYR A 343 -7.72 -2.88 13.76
N ILE A 344 -6.44 -2.98 14.14
CA ILE A 344 -5.63 -4.19 14.08
C ILE A 344 -5.53 -4.84 15.46
N TYR A 345 -5.63 -6.17 15.47
CA TYR A 345 -5.44 -6.99 16.67
C TYR A 345 -4.44 -8.12 16.46
N LEU A 346 -3.26 -8.03 17.07
CA LEU A 346 -2.25 -9.08 16.99
C LEU A 346 -2.41 -9.99 18.21
N TYR A 347 -2.64 -11.28 17.97
CA TYR A 347 -2.58 -12.31 19.00
C TYR A 347 -1.29 -13.10 18.84
N SER A 348 -0.62 -13.41 19.96
CA SER A 348 0.52 -14.34 20.00
C SER A 348 0.49 -15.24 21.23
N ALA A 349 1.01 -16.45 21.09
CA ALA A 349 1.27 -17.40 22.17
C ALA A 349 2.70 -17.95 22.06
N MET A 350 3.41 -18.03 23.18
CA MET A 350 4.83 -18.37 23.22
C MET A 350 5.18 -19.33 24.37
N GLY A 351 6.24 -20.10 24.17
CA GLY A 351 6.86 -20.92 25.22
C GLY A 351 6.27 -22.32 25.39
N TYR A 352 5.47 -22.82 24.43
CA TYR A 352 4.93 -24.18 24.49
C TYR A 352 5.97 -25.26 24.10
N GLN A 353 7.04 -24.89 23.40
CA GLN A 353 8.19 -25.77 23.17
C GLN A 353 9.28 -25.55 24.22
N ASP A 354 9.54 -26.58 25.02
CA ASP A 354 10.57 -26.63 26.07
C ASP A 354 11.53 -27.81 25.88
N GLY A 355 12.70 -27.76 26.52
CA GLY A 355 13.66 -28.88 26.54
C GLY A 355 14.98 -28.61 25.85
N THR A 356 15.66 -29.66 25.38
CA THR A 356 16.97 -29.55 24.73
C THR A 356 16.89 -29.99 23.28
N TYR A 357 17.26 -29.10 22.38
CA TYR A 357 17.19 -29.29 20.94
C TYR A 357 18.58 -29.16 20.32
N GLN A 358 18.85 -29.88 19.23
CA GLN A 358 19.99 -29.57 18.35
C GLN A 358 19.53 -29.57 16.91
N GLY A 359 19.50 -28.41 16.29
CA GLY A 359 19.09 -28.28 14.91
C GLY A 359 20.08 -28.79 13.89
N PRO A 360 19.63 -29.01 12.63
CA PRO A 360 20.48 -29.52 11.55
C PRO A 360 21.70 -28.64 11.29
N THR A 361 21.58 -27.35 11.63
CA THR A 361 22.60 -26.30 11.47
C THR A 361 23.30 -25.93 12.78
N GLU A 362 22.84 -26.43 13.94
CA GLU A 362 23.42 -26.14 15.25
C GLU A 362 24.66 -27.02 15.52
N SER A 363 25.76 -26.40 15.93
CA SER A 363 26.98 -27.12 16.31
C SER A 363 26.94 -27.70 17.74
N ALA A 364 25.96 -27.29 18.55
CA ALA A 364 25.75 -27.72 19.93
C ALA A 364 24.25 -27.68 20.28
N GLN A 365 23.86 -28.41 21.31
CA GLN A 365 22.48 -28.38 21.82
C GLN A 365 22.12 -27.00 22.38
N SER A 366 20.94 -26.52 22.03
CA SER A 366 20.29 -25.33 22.56
C SER A 366 19.19 -25.70 23.56
N THR A 367 19.08 -24.92 24.64
CA THR A 367 18.03 -25.11 25.66
C THR A 367 16.87 -24.16 25.38
N TRP A 368 15.68 -24.73 25.31
CA TRP A 368 14.41 -24.02 25.14
C TRP A 368 13.67 -23.97 26.46
N THR A 369 13.21 -22.78 26.84
CA THR A 369 12.60 -22.54 28.15
C THR A 369 11.09 -22.42 28.00
N SER A 370 10.35 -23.05 28.93
CA SER A 370 8.91 -22.83 29.14
C SER A 370 8.62 -21.58 30.00
N GLU A 371 9.68 -20.91 30.46
CA GLU A 371 9.67 -19.81 31.44
C GLU A 371 9.98 -18.45 30.81
N SER A 372 9.88 -18.35 29.47
CA SER A 372 10.17 -17.13 28.70
C SER A 372 9.02 -16.84 27.74
N GLY A 373 8.84 -15.58 27.34
CA GLY A 373 7.78 -15.14 26.43
C GLY A 373 8.11 -13.82 25.74
N PHE A 374 7.18 -12.87 25.66
CA PHE A 374 7.41 -11.57 25.04
C PHE A 374 7.31 -10.40 26.02
N GLU A 375 8.22 -9.43 25.88
CA GLU A 375 8.14 -8.18 26.63
C GLU A 375 7.13 -7.26 25.94
N GLU A 376 7.32 -6.97 24.64
CA GLU A 376 6.49 -6.01 23.91
C GLU A 376 6.32 -6.36 22.42
N TRP A 377 5.10 -6.16 21.90
CA TRP A 377 4.85 -5.98 20.47
C TRP A 377 4.71 -4.50 20.14
N ASN A 378 5.43 -4.09 19.10
CA ASN A 378 5.63 -2.70 18.73
C ASN A 378 5.22 -2.45 17.29
N ARG A 379 4.69 -1.26 17.04
CA ARG A 379 4.64 -0.67 15.68
C ARG A 379 5.66 0.45 15.60
N GLN A 380 6.17 0.71 14.40
CA GLN A 380 7.04 1.88 14.18
C GLN A 380 6.21 3.15 14.09
N ILE A 381 6.68 4.21 14.74
CA ILE A 381 6.12 5.54 14.55
C ILE A 381 6.63 6.06 13.20
N GLY A 382 5.70 6.35 12.30
CA GLY A 382 6.02 6.76 10.94
C GLY A 382 6.84 8.05 10.87
N THR A 383 7.82 8.04 9.98
CA THR A 383 8.53 9.22 9.51
C THR A 383 7.72 9.90 8.42
N VAL A 384 7.77 11.24 8.37
CA VAL A 384 6.99 12.02 7.41
C VAL A 384 7.84 12.37 6.20
N ILE A 385 7.27 12.20 5.01
CA ILE A 385 7.75 12.86 3.80
C ILE A 385 6.64 13.74 3.26
N ASP A 386 6.87 15.03 3.11
CA ASP A 386 5.89 15.95 2.56
C ASP A 386 6.50 17.06 1.70
N GLY A 387 5.61 17.71 0.95
CA GLY A 387 5.91 18.81 0.07
C GLY A 387 4.65 19.38 -0.55
N HIS A 388 4.85 20.27 -1.51
CA HIS A 388 3.79 20.94 -2.25
C HIS A 388 3.97 20.79 -3.74
N LYS A 389 2.83 20.85 -4.45
CA LYS A 389 2.76 20.98 -5.89
C LYS A 389 2.41 22.43 -6.24
N PHE A 390 3.16 23.03 -7.16
CA PHE A 390 2.93 24.41 -7.58
C PHE A 390 3.03 24.60 -9.09
N ASN A 391 2.39 25.66 -9.58
CA ASN A 391 2.51 26.13 -10.95
C ASN A 391 3.67 27.12 -11.02
N ASP A 392 4.78 26.67 -11.57
CA ASP A 392 5.97 27.47 -11.78
C ASP A 392 5.71 28.43 -12.96
N LEU A 393 5.44 29.69 -12.66
CA LEU A 393 4.89 30.63 -13.64
C LEU A 393 5.97 31.15 -14.59
N ASN A 394 7.21 31.19 -14.13
CA ASN A 394 8.39 31.67 -14.87
C ASN A 394 9.35 30.52 -15.23
N ALA A 395 9.09 29.30 -14.72
CA ALA A 395 9.83 28.07 -14.93
C ALA A 395 11.30 28.17 -14.49
N ASP A 396 11.50 28.79 -13.32
CA ASP A 396 12.81 29.00 -12.68
C ASP A 396 13.16 27.97 -11.59
N HIS A 397 12.31 26.95 -11.43
CA HIS A 397 12.44 25.83 -10.52
C HIS A 397 12.22 26.16 -9.04
N ILE A 398 11.78 27.36 -8.69
CA ILE A 398 11.67 27.82 -7.31
C ILE A 398 10.23 28.23 -7.02
N TRP A 399 9.63 27.62 -5.99
CA TRP A 399 8.31 28.09 -5.57
C TRP A 399 8.39 29.45 -4.88
N GLU A 400 7.83 30.47 -5.51
CA GLU A 400 7.90 31.85 -5.02
C GLU A 400 6.55 32.57 -4.92
N ALA A 401 6.59 33.79 -4.38
CA ALA A 401 5.39 34.55 -4.08
C ALA A 401 4.66 34.97 -5.36
N GLY A 402 3.43 34.47 -5.54
CA GLY A 402 2.60 34.74 -6.72
C GLY A 402 2.31 33.50 -7.53
N GLU A 403 3.04 32.41 -7.27
CA GLU A 403 2.86 31.13 -7.94
C GLU A 403 1.80 30.27 -7.24
N PRO A 404 0.75 29.85 -7.94
CA PRO A 404 -0.36 29.16 -7.32
C PRO A 404 -0.01 27.69 -7.03
N ALA A 405 -0.49 27.18 -5.90
CA ALA A 405 -0.45 25.76 -5.60
C ALA A 405 -1.41 24.98 -6.54
N LEU A 406 -1.08 23.70 -6.79
CA LEU A 406 -1.83 22.83 -7.70
C LEU A 406 -2.44 21.64 -6.97
N ALA A 407 -3.77 21.60 -6.96
CA ALA A 407 -4.56 20.51 -6.38
C ALA A 407 -4.80 19.37 -7.37
N GLY A 408 -5.02 18.16 -6.87
CA GLY A 408 -5.41 17.00 -7.69
C GLY A 408 -4.26 16.31 -8.42
N TRP A 409 -3.01 16.63 -8.08
CA TRP A 409 -1.83 15.99 -8.66
C TRP A 409 -1.47 14.73 -7.89
N THR A 410 -1.13 13.66 -8.60
CA THR A 410 -0.73 12.39 -7.97
C THR A 410 0.78 12.37 -7.81
N ILE A 411 1.23 12.33 -6.57
CA ILE A 411 2.62 12.09 -6.18
C ILE A 411 2.70 10.66 -5.64
N TYR A 412 3.76 9.93 -5.95
CA TYR A 412 3.89 8.52 -5.53
C TYR A 412 5.31 8.14 -5.14
N LEU A 413 5.42 7.07 -4.36
CA LEU A 413 6.69 6.43 -4.04
C LEU A 413 6.97 5.35 -5.07
N ASP A 414 7.99 5.55 -5.89
CA ASP A 414 8.44 4.61 -6.92
C ASP A 414 9.32 3.54 -6.28
N ALA A 415 8.71 2.44 -5.87
CA ALA A 415 9.34 1.41 -5.05
C ALA A 415 10.24 0.48 -5.88
N ASN A 416 10.00 0.38 -7.18
CA ASN A 416 10.77 -0.46 -8.10
C ASN A 416 11.66 0.34 -9.07
N ASN A 417 11.66 1.68 -8.96
CA ASN A 417 12.41 2.62 -9.79
C ASN A 417 12.15 2.44 -11.29
N ASN A 418 10.88 2.24 -11.68
CA ASN A 418 10.50 2.06 -13.09
C ASN A 418 9.85 3.30 -13.72
N ASN A 419 9.74 4.40 -12.96
CA ASN A 419 9.17 5.68 -13.39
C ASN A 419 7.68 5.61 -13.76
N THR A 420 6.95 4.62 -13.23
CA THR A 420 5.51 4.49 -13.44
C THR A 420 4.82 4.14 -12.14
N LEU A 421 3.67 4.77 -11.85
CA LEU A 421 2.85 4.38 -10.72
C LEU A 421 2.24 2.99 -10.96
N ASP A 422 2.67 2.00 -10.19
CA ASP A 422 2.19 0.62 -10.28
C ASP A 422 1.10 0.29 -9.25
N PRO A 423 0.27 -0.74 -9.51
CA PRO A 423 -0.65 -1.26 -8.49
C PRO A 423 0.07 -1.67 -7.21
N GLY A 424 -0.28 -1.04 -6.10
CA GLY A 424 0.29 -1.31 -4.78
C GLY A 424 1.30 -0.28 -4.29
N GLU A 425 1.79 0.62 -5.14
CA GLU A 425 2.65 1.71 -4.71
C GLU A 425 1.85 2.81 -3.99
N PRO A 426 2.40 3.42 -2.92
CA PRO A 426 1.76 4.53 -2.23
C PRO A 426 1.71 5.74 -3.12
N PHE A 427 0.57 6.39 -3.11
CA PHE A 427 0.40 7.69 -3.72
C PHE A 427 -0.38 8.62 -2.79
N ALA A 428 -0.14 9.90 -2.96
CA ALA A 428 -0.89 10.98 -2.36
C ALA A 428 -1.41 11.89 -3.48
N VAL A 429 -2.65 12.36 -3.33
CA VAL A 429 -3.23 13.37 -4.22
C VAL A 429 -3.13 14.71 -3.52
N THR A 430 -2.54 15.70 -4.19
CA THR A 430 -2.31 17.02 -3.61
C THR A 430 -3.63 17.71 -3.28
N ASP A 431 -3.69 18.35 -2.11
CA ASP A 431 -4.89 19.03 -1.63
C ASP A 431 -5.10 20.41 -2.30
N ALA A 432 -6.09 21.17 -1.82
CA ALA A 432 -6.41 22.51 -2.35
C ALA A 432 -5.26 23.53 -2.19
N ASN A 433 -4.31 23.28 -1.29
CA ASN A 433 -3.10 24.07 -1.09
C ASN A 433 -1.88 23.43 -1.77
N GLY A 434 -2.08 22.41 -2.59
CA GLY A 434 -1.02 21.65 -3.26
C GLY A 434 -0.26 20.72 -2.34
N TYR A 435 -0.65 20.55 -1.08
CA TYR A 435 0.09 19.76 -0.10
C TYR A 435 -0.12 18.26 -0.30
N TYR A 436 0.96 17.48 -0.17
CA TYR A 436 0.93 16.02 -0.15
C TYR A 436 1.78 15.49 1.01
N LYS A 437 1.45 14.28 1.50
CA LYS A 437 2.15 13.66 2.63
C LYS A 437 2.18 12.14 2.51
N PHE A 438 3.34 11.55 2.81
CA PHE A 438 3.53 10.14 3.08
C PHE A 438 3.92 9.93 4.55
N THR A 439 3.51 8.80 5.10
CA THR A 439 3.95 8.32 6.42
C THR A 439 4.58 6.95 6.22
N VAL A 440 5.90 6.88 6.40
CA VAL A 440 6.74 5.75 5.98
C VAL A 440 7.65 5.31 7.13
N THR A 441 8.08 4.05 7.11
CA THR A 441 9.12 3.57 8.02
C THR A 441 10.46 4.25 7.72
N PRO A 442 11.48 4.14 8.59
CA PRO A 442 12.85 4.50 8.22
C PRO A 442 13.29 3.70 6.99
N GLY A 443 13.99 4.35 6.06
CA GLY A 443 14.34 3.76 4.78
C GLY A 443 14.74 4.79 3.73
N THR A 444 15.01 4.33 2.52
CA THR A 444 15.25 5.19 1.35
C THR A 444 14.08 5.08 0.39
N TYR A 445 13.57 6.22 -0.04
CA TYR A 445 12.39 6.36 -0.88
C TYR A 445 12.69 7.21 -2.10
N THR A 446 12.17 6.79 -3.25
CA THR A 446 12.15 7.56 -4.48
C THR A 446 10.75 8.14 -4.66
N ILE A 447 10.63 9.45 -4.89
CA ILE A 447 9.35 10.16 -4.96
C ILE A 447 9.23 10.83 -6.32
N ARG A 448 8.08 10.62 -6.98
CA ARG A 448 7.80 11.10 -8.33
C ARG A 448 6.40 11.66 -8.43
N GLU A 449 6.16 12.49 -9.44
CA GLU A 449 4.81 12.87 -9.86
C GLU A 449 4.34 12.03 -11.05
N VAL A 450 3.03 11.81 -11.15
CA VAL A 450 2.41 11.30 -12.37
C VAL A 450 2.27 12.47 -13.36
N PRO A 451 2.84 12.38 -14.58
CA PRO A 451 2.72 13.44 -15.58
C PRO A 451 1.27 13.71 -15.98
N GLN A 452 0.96 14.98 -16.31
CA GLN A 452 -0.34 15.39 -16.84
C GLN A 452 -0.20 16.06 -18.21
N ASP A 453 -1.15 15.76 -19.11
CA ASP A 453 -1.19 16.34 -20.44
C ASP A 453 -1.27 17.88 -20.40
N GLY A 454 -0.48 18.55 -21.23
CA GLY A 454 -0.41 20.01 -21.31
C GLY A 454 0.46 20.67 -20.23
N TRP A 455 1.03 19.89 -19.31
CA TRP A 455 1.97 20.34 -18.31
C TRP A 455 3.35 19.72 -18.54
N SER A 456 4.39 20.47 -18.16
CA SER A 456 5.76 19.98 -18.09
C SER A 456 6.27 20.12 -16.67
N GLN A 457 6.92 19.07 -16.19
CA GLN A 457 7.64 19.12 -14.92
C GLN A 457 8.85 20.03 -15.03
N ASP A 458 9.07 20.83 -14.00
CA ASP A 458 10.16 21.79 -13.92
C ASP A 458 10.99 21.64 -12.65
N ALA A 459 10.35 21.36 -11.50
CA ALA A 459 11.04 21.02 -10.26
C ALA A 459 10.66 19.61 -9.74
N PRO A 460 11.61 18.85 -9.16
CA PRO A 460 13.00 19.23 -8.93
C PRO A 460 13.86 19.26 -10.20
N ASN A 461 14.82 20.19 -10.26
CA ASN A 461 15.74 20.35 -11.40
C ASN A 461 16.87 19.30 -11.36
N ASN A 462 16.52 18.05 -11.67
CA ASN A 462 17.45 16.97 -11.90
C ASN A 462 17.01 16.12 -13.11
N ALA A 463 17.90 15.28 -13.62
CA ALA A 463 17.65 14.54 -14.86
C ALA A 463 16.48 13.55 -14.77
N GLN A 464 16.05 13.19 -13.56
CA GLN A 464 15.01 12.19 -13.30
C GLN A 464 13.68 12.81 -12.87
N GLY A 465 13.63 14.11 -12.55
CA GLY A 465 12.45 14.77 -12.00
C GLY A 465 11.97 14.18 -10.67
N GLU A 466 12.89 13.69 -9.83
CA GLU A 466 12.54 12.92 -8.61
C GLU A 466 13.24 13.44 -7.35
N PHE A 467 12.72 13.07 -6.19
CA PHE A 467 13.45 13.16 -4.93
C PHE A 467 13.86 11.77 -4.43
N THR A 468 15.12 11.62 -4.00
CA THR A 468 15.56 10.46 -3.23
C THR A 468 15.74 10.87 -1.77
N VAL A 469 14.93 10.30 -0.89
CA VAL A 469 14.86 10.67 0.51
C VAL A 469 15.26 9.47 1.37
N THR A 470 16.31 9.62 2.17
CA THR A 470 16.73 8.63 3.16
C THR A 470 16.40 9.12 4.57
N LEU A 471 15.54 8.38 5.27
CA LEU A 471 15.11 8.69 6.63
C LEU A 471 15.63 7.65 7.61
N ALA A 472 16.33 8.12 8.63
CA ALA A 472 16.58 7.35 9.84
C ALA A 472 15.35 7.44 10.76
N ALA A 473 15.31 6.57 11.77
CA ALA A 473 14.26 6.58 12.76
C ALA A 473 14.12 7.98 13.42
N GLY A 474 12.87 8.46 13.51
CA GLY A 474 12.55 9.78 14.08
C GLY A 474 12.83 10.99 13.19
N GLN A 475 13.33 10.78 11.96
CA GLN A 475 13.52 11.87 11.00
C GLN A 475 12.22 12.17 10.23
N SER A 476 12.19 13.31 9.56
CA SER A 476 11.16 13.68 8.58
C SER A 476 11.79 14.51 7.48
N SER A 477 11.28 14.39 6.26
CA SER A 477 11.67 15.21 5.12
C SER A 477 10.51 16.11 4.73
N HIS A 478 10.78 17.41 4.64
CA HIS A 478 9.79 18.43 4.28
C HIS A 478 10.27 19.20 3.05
N ASN A 479 9.36 19.94 2.42
CA ASN A 479 9.65 20.78 1.23
C ASN A 479 10.21 19.97 0.05
N ASN A 480 9.72 18.74 -0.14
CA ASN A 480 10.00 17.95 -1.33
C ASN A 480 9.07 18.43 -2.45
N ASP A 481 9.24 19.68 -2.88
CA ASP A 481 8.25 20.39 -3.69
C ASP A 481 8.40 20.08 -5.19
N PHE A 482 7.27 19.91 -5.87
CA PHE A 482 7.17 19.62 -7.30
C PHE A 482 6.57 20.81 -8.05
N GLY A 483 7.32 21.40 -8.97
CA GLY A 483 6.88 22.55 -9.77
C GLY A 483 6.62 22.14 -11.22
N ASN A 484 5.47 22.54 -11.78
CA ASN A 484 5.18 22.35 -13.22
C ASN A 484 4.73 23.66 -13.85
N PHE A 485 4.95 23.80 -15.15
CA PHE A 485 4.35 24.86 -15.95
C PHE A 485 3.46 24.27 -17.05
N GLN A 486 2.50 25.07 -17.52
CA GLN A 486 1.72 24.80 -18.71
C GLN A 486 2.47 25.29 -19.94
N LEU A 487 2.39 24.52 -21.03
CA LEU A 487 3.00 24.89 -22.30
C LEU A 487 2.23 26.04 -22.96
N GLY A 488 2.97 27.04 -23.44
CA GLY A 488 2.45 28.21 -24.14
C GLY A 488 2.62 28.16 -25.66
N SER A 489 2.23 29.23 -26.33
CA SER A 489 2.42 29.42 -27.78
C SER A 489 2.62 30.89 -28.16
N ILE A 490 3.34 31.14 -29.26
CA ILE A 490 3.44 32.46 -29.90
C ILE A 490 2.92 32.35 -31.33
N SER A 491 2.02 33.25 -31.72
CA SER A 491 1.43 33.27 -33.06
C SER A 491 1.33 34.70 -33.60
N GLY A 492 1.36 34.81 -34.93
CA GLY A 492 1.29 36.07 -35.65
C GLY A 492 0.92 35.88 -37.11
N THR A 493 0.81 37.00 -37.83
CA THR A 493 0.43 37.02 -39.26
C THR A 493 1.44 37.81 -40.07
N LYS A 494 1.73 37.31 -41.27
CA LYS A 494 2.56 37.98 -42.27
C LYS A 494 1.69 38.69 -43.30
N TYR A 495 1.98 39.97 -43.52
CA TYR A 495 1.28 40.84 -44.47
C TYR A 495 2.21 41.42 -45.54
N GLU A 496 1.63 41.65 -46.71
CA GLU A 496 2.04 42.66 -47.68
C GLU A 496 1.39 43.99 -47.32
N ASP A 497 2.12 45.08 -47.50
CA ASP A 497 1.69 46.46 -47.40
C ASP A 497 1.91 47.11 -48.77
N ALA A 498 0.81 47.48 -49.41
CA ALA A 498 0.80 47.81 -50.84
C ALA A 498 1.40 49.19 -51.12
N ASP A 499 1.27 50.13 -50.18
CA ASP A 499 1.87 51.46 -50.29
C ASP A 499 3.21 51.61 -49.55
N GLY A 500 3.56 50.64 -48.71
CA GLY A 500 4.82 50.58 -47.98
C GLY A 500 4.91 51.55 -46.80
N LEU A 501 3.78 52.13 -46.37
CA LEU A 501 3.73 53.11 -45.29
C LEU A 501 3.16 52.48 -44.02
N ALA A 502 3.97 52.41 -42.96
CA ALA A 502 3.52 51.84 -41.68
C ALA A 502 2.26 52.50 -41.06
N SER A 503 1.93 53.74 -41.47
CA SER A 503 0.75 54.47 -41.03
C SER A 503 -0.57 54.00 -41.63
N THR A 504 -0.52 53.25 -42.74
CA THR A 504 -1.67 52.69 -43.45
C THR A 504 -1.73 51.19 -43.20
N THR A 505 -2.92 50.71 -42.82
CA THR A 505 -3.14 49.30 -42.47
C THR A 505 -4.28 48.65 -43.23
N GLY A 506 -5.13 49.46 -43.89
CA GLY A 506 -6.32 48.99 -44.59
C GLY A 506 -6.03 48.36 -45.96
N ASP A 507 -4.81 48.48 -46.45
CA ASP A 507 -4.29 47.91 -47.68
C ASP A 507 -3.45 46.64 -47.45
N ARG A 508 -3.36 46.17 -46.19
CA ARG A 508 -2.58 44.98 -45.86
C ARG A 508 -3.25 43.69 -46.31
N THR A 509 -2.50 42.82 -46.99
CA THR A 509 -2.97 41.51 -47.46
C THR A 509 -2.08 40.38 -46.97
N PRO A 510 -2.62 39.22 -46.53
CA PRO A 510 -1.77 38.16 -45.97
C PRO A 510 -0.83 37.53 -47.01
N LEU A 511 0.37 37.12 -46.57
CA LEU A 511 1.37 36.46 -47.41
C LEU A 511 1.75 35.07 -46.89
N ALA A 512 1.61 34.08 -47.77
CA ALA A 512 2.01 32.70 -47.54
C ALA A 512 3.49 32.44 -47.88
N GLY A 513 4.07 31.40 -47.28
CA GLY A 513 5.39 30.89 -47.65
C GLY A 513 6.58 31.69 -47.10
N TRP A 514 6.36 32.57 -46.13
CA TRP A 514 7.43 33.29 -45.44
C TRP A 514 7.94 32.49 -44.25
N VAL A 515 9.26 32.41 -44.10
CA VAL A 515 9.90 31.71 -42.97
C VAL A 515 10.12 32.69 -41.83
N ILE A 516 9.53 32.38 -40.68
CA ILE A 516 9.73 33.07 -39.41
C ILE A 516 10.60 32.19 -38.52
N THR A 517 11.62 32.77 -37.91
CA THR A 517 12.49 32.14 -36.92
C THR A 517 12.11 32.66 -35.54
N LEU A 518 12.02 31.76 -34.56
CA LEU A 518 11.89 32.10 -33.15
C LEU A 518 13.19 31.76 -32.43
N HIS A 519 13.66 32.68 -31.61
CA HIS A 519 14.78 32.54 -30.70
C HIS A 519 14.29 32.70 -29.27
N GLY A 520 14.49 31.69 -28.44
CA GLY A 520 14.13 31.73 -27.01
C GLY A 520 15.36 31.71 -26.10
N ASP A 521 15.35 32.59 -25.11
CA ASP A 521 16.19 32.60 -23.92
C ASP A 521 15.29 32.18 -22.75
N THR A 522 15.34 30.90 -22.42
CA THR A 522 14.41 30.24 -21.49
C THR A 522 14.94 30.17 -20.07
N ASN A 523 16.22 30.48 -19.86
CA ASN A 523 16.86 30.51 -18.55
C ASN A 523 17.20 31.94 -18.08
N GLY A 524 17.01 32.96 -18.94
CA GLY A 524 17.22 34.37 -18.63
C GLY A 524 18.69 34.79 -18.56
N ASP A 525 19.62 34.01 -19.12
CA ASP A 525 21.06 34.29 -19.10
C ASP A 525 21.54 35.19 -20.24
N GLY A 526 20.64 35.57 -21.16
CA GLY A 526 20.93 36.39 -22.34
C GLY A 526 21.46 35.61 -23.53
N VAL A 527 21.46 34.27 -23.47
CA VAL A 527 21.87 33.37 -24.55
C VAL A 527 20.64 32.67 -25.12
N VAL A 528 20.64 32.45 -26.44
CA VAL A 528 19.57 31.70 -27.10
C VAL A 528 19.73 30.20 -26.79
N ASP A 529 18.73 29.65 -26.10
CA ASP A 529 18.61 28.22 -25.77
C ASP A 529 17.91 27.44 -26.88
N VAL A 530 16.87 28.04 -27.48
CA VAL A 530 15.99 27.38 -28.45
C VAL A 530 15.90 28.19 -29.74
N THR A 531 15.93 27.51 -30.89
CA THR A 531 15.67 28.11 -32.20
C THR A 531 14.70 27.24 -32.99
N LEU A 532 13.55 27.80 -33.33
CA LEU A 532 12.49 27.14 -34.10
C LEU A 532 12.20 27.93 -35.38
N THR A 533 11.59 27.28 -36.37
CA THR A 533 11.12 27.96 -37.59
C THR A 533 9.68 27.56 -37.90
N ALA A 534 8.90 28.51 -38.41
CA ALA A 534 7.55 28.32 -38.91
C ALA A 534 7.44 28.95 -40.30
N THR A 535 6.59 28.38 -41.17
CA THR A 535 6.30 28.96 -42.49
C THR A 535 4.86 29.44 -42.51
N THR A 536 4.63 30.65 -43.00
CA THR A 536 3.30 31.25 -43.02
C THR A 536 2.37 30.48 -43.95
N ASP A 537 1.14 30.22 -43.48
CA ASP A 537 0.13 29.49 -44.22
C ASP A 537 -0.54 30.33 -45.33
N ALA A 538 -1.53 29.76 -46.02
CA ALA A 538 -2.26 30.45 -47.09
C ALA A 538 -2.99 31.74 -46.63
N ASN A 539 -3.25 31.88 -45.34
CA ASN A 539 -3.84 33.06 -44.71
C ASN A 539 -2.79 33.95 -44.03
N GLY A 540 -1.50 33.69 -44.26
CA GLY A 540 -0.38 34.42 -43.69
C GLY A 540 -0.06 34.09 -42.23
N ASN A 541 -0.75 33.13 -41.60
CA ASN A 541 -0.56 32.83 -40.18
C ASN A 541 0.67 31.96 -39.95
N TYR A 542 1.34 32.15 -38.82
CA TYR A 542 2.35 31.23 -38.30
C TYR A 542 2.14 31.01 -36.79
N THR A 543 2.62 29.89 -36.27
CA THR A 543 2.49 29.54 -34.84
C THR A 543 3.68 28.71 -34.39
N PHE A 544 4.15 29.00 -33.19
CA PHE A 544 5.09 28.20 -32.41
C PHE A 544 4.37 27.70 -31.16
N ASP A 545 4.08 26.41 -31.12
CA ASP A 545 3.41 25.76 -29.98
C ASP A 545 4.41 25.06 -29.05
N ASN A 546 3.93 24.61 -27.89
CA ASN A 546 4.69 23.84 -26.91
C ASN A 546 5.92 24.59 -26.36
N LEU A 547 5.76 25.88 -26.10
CA LEU A 547 6.83 26.74 -25.59
C LEU A 547 6.86 26.71 -24.06
N LYS A 548 8.07 26.62 -23.50
CA LYS A 548 8.34 26.82 -22.06
C LYS A 548 8.14 28.31 -21.72
N PRO A 549 7.72 28.69 -20.50
CA PRO A 549 7.86 30.08 -20.02
C PRO A 549 9.27 30.63 -20.26
N GLY A 550 9.38 31.91 -20.58
CA GLY A 550 10.69 32.51 -20.90
C GLY A 550 10.60 33.64 -21.92
N ALA A 551 11.76 34.20 -22.26
CA ALA A 551 11.87 35.31 -23.19
C ALA A 551 12.08 34.82 -24.63
N TYR A 552 11.33 35.39 -25.56
CA TYR A 552 11.32 35.02 -26.96
C TYR A 552 11.43 36.26 -27.85
N THR A 553 12.12 36.08 -28.97
CA THR A 553 12.14 37.03 -30.08
C THR A 553 11.88 36.28 -31.36
N THR A 554 11.32 36.97 -32.35
CA THR A 554 11.13 36.40 -33.69
C THR A 554 11.73 37.31 -34.75
N ASP A 555 12.21 36.72 -35.84
CA ASP A 555 12.68 37.40 -37.03
C ASP A 555 12.18 36.70 -38.29
N GLU A 556 12.08 37.44 -39.39
CA GLU A 556 11.72 36.88 -40.68
C GLU A 556 12.95 36.70 -41.57
N THR A 557 12.94 35.65 -42.39
CA THR A 557 13.90 35.51 -43.48
C THR A 557 13.46 36.38 -44.67
N MET A 558 14.15 37.50 -44.88
CA MET A 558 13.86 38.44 -45.97
C MET A 558 13.93 37.77 -47.36
N GLN A 559 12.90 37.98 -48.17
CA GLN A 559 12.87 37.52 -49.57
C GLN A 559 13.40 38.59 -50.53
N SER A 560 14.01 38.14 -51.64
CA SER A 560 14.49 39.06 -52.68
C SER A 560 13.34 39.83 -53.31
N GLY A 561 13.50 41.15 -53.50
CA GLY A 561 12.45 42.01 -54.04
C GLY A 561 11.48 42.56 -53.00
N TRP A 562 11.68 42.29 -51.72
CA TRP A 562 10.85 42.80 -50.63
C TRP A 562 11.63 43.70 -49.67
N PHE A 563 10.89 44.56 -48.96
CA PHE A 563 11.40 45.40 -47.89
C PHE A 563 10.48 45.31 -46.66
N GLN A 564 11.06 45.21 -45.47
CA GLN A 564 10.31 45.10 -44.22
C GLN A 564 9.87 46.49 -43.73
N VAL A 565 8.56 46.67 -43.61
CA VAL A 565 7.93 47.89 -43.09
C VAL A 565 7.86 47.85 -41.57
N SER A 566 7.48 46.71 -40.99
CA SER A 566 7.49 46.46 -39.53
C SER A 566 7.68 44.98 -39.20
N GLY A 567 8.05 44.69 -37.95
CA GLY A 567 8.23 43.32 -37.46
C GLY A 567 7.69 43.14 -36.05
N SER A 568 8.01 41.99 -35.46
CA SER A 568 7.55 41.59 -34.12
C SER A 568 8.27 42.31 -32.98
N SER A 569 7.63 42.30 -31.80
CA SER A 569 8.25 42.70 -30.53
C SER A 569 8.74 41.48 -29.74
N PRO A 570 9.72 41.63 -28.82
CA PRO A 570 10.05 40.59 -27.86
C PRO A 570 8.85 40.24 -26.97
N VAL A 571 8.72 38.97 -26.62
CA VAL A 571 7.64 38.41 -25.80
C VAL A 571 8.25 37.69 -24.61
N THR A 572 7.64 37.80 -23.42
CA THR A 572 7.97 36.94 -22.28
C THR A 572 6.73 36.14 -21.95
N LEU A 573 6.78 34.82 -22.16
CA LEU A 573 5.67 33.94 -21.85
C LEU A 573 5.69 33.55 -20.36
N THR A 574 4.51 33.52 -19.76
CA THR A 574 4.25 32.79 -18.50
C THR A 574 3.57 31.44 -18.77
N SER A 575 3.48 30.60 -17.74
CA SER A 575 2.82 29.29 -17.76
C SER A 575 1.44 29.34 -18.43
N GLY A 576 1.29 28.61 -19.55
CA GLY A 576 0.04 28.47 -20.30
C GLY A 576 -0.37 29.68 -21.15
N GLU A 577 0.54 30.65 -21.32
CA GLU A 577 0.25 31.84 -22.13
C GLU A 577 0.27 31.55 -23.64
N HIS A 578 -0.77 32.03 -24.33
CA HIS A 578 -0.91 31.95 -25.77
C HIS A 578 -0.88 33.36 -26.37
N ASP A 579 0.31 33.84 -26.71
CA ASP A 579 0.49 35.19 -27.23
C ASP A 579 0.15 35.29 -28.72
N THR A 580 -0.62 36.34 -29.04
CA THR A 580 -1.16 36.65 -30.37
C THR A 580 -0.96 38.12 -30.73
N SER A 581 -0.29 38.90 -29.88
CA SER A 581 -0.26 40.36 -29.97
C SER A 581 1.15 40.88 -30.26
N GLY A 582 1.29 41.72 -31.29
CA GLY A 582 2.58 42.36 -31.59
C GLY A 582 3.59 41.44 -32.31
N ASN A 583 3.12 40.35 -32.89
CA ASN A 583 3.92 39.34 -33.60
C ASN A 583 3.78 39.43 -35.12
N ASP A 584 3.12 40.46 -35.66
CA ASP A 584 2.92 40.55 -37.10
C ASP A 584 4.16 41.06 -37.84
N PHE A 585 4.42 40.49 -39.02
CA PHE A 585 5.45 40.95 -39.94
C PHE A 585 4.82 41.59 -41.17
N VAL A 586 5.32 42.75 -41.59
CA VAL A 586 4.72 43.54 -42.67
C VAL A 586 5.80 43.96 -43.66
N ASN A 587 5.62 43.64 -44.95
CA ASN A 587 6.59 43.94 -46.00
C ASN A 587 5.93 44.56 -47.22
N THR A 588 6.68 45.29 -48.01
CA THR A 588 6.24 45.85 -49.30
C THR A 588 7.13 45.36 -50.44
N GLU A 589 6.58 45.22 -51.64
CA GLU A 589 7.38 44.88 -52.83
C GLU A 589 8.23 46.07 -53.29
N LEU A 590 9.49 45.81 -53.63
CA LEU A 590 10.39 46.82 -54.18
C LEU A 590 10.00 47.16 -55.62
N GLY A 591 9.69 48.43 -55.85
CA GLY A 591 9.49 48.99 -57.19
C GLY A 591 10.79 49.17 -57.98
N SER A 592 10.66 49.46 -59.28
CA SER A 592 11.79 49.83 -60.14
C SER A 592 11.51 51.10 -60.94
N ILE A 593 12.50 51.99 -61.03
CA ILE A 593 12.47 53.16 -61.92
C ILE A 593 13.45 52.88 -63.06
N SER A 594 12.95 52.89 -64.29
CA SER A 594 13.76 52.71 -65.49
C SER A 594 13.34 53.68 -66.59
N GLY A 595 14.26 53.98 -67.50
CA GLY A 595 14.02 54.88 -68.61
C GLY A 595 15.12 54.79 -69.66
N THR A 596 14.87 55.37 -70.83
CA THR A 596 15.86 55.45 -71.92
C THR A 596 16.12 56.91 -72.25
N LYS A 597 17.40 57.30 -72.30
CA LYS A 597 17.80 58.64 -72.75
C LYS A 597 17.78 58.67 -74.27
N TYR A 598 17.10 59.66 -74.85
CA TYR A 598 17.07 59.89 -76.30
C TYR A 598 17.73 61.22 -76.69
N GLU A 599 18.26 61.28 -77.91
CA GLU A 599 18.41 62.49 -78.70
C GLU A 599 17.10 62.73 -79.45
N ASP A 600 16.62 63.98 -79.44
CA ASP A 600 15.45 64.44 -80.18
C ASP A 600 15.98 65.34 -81.31
N ALA A 601 15.76 64.92 -82.57
CA ALA A 601 16.44 65.51 -83.71
C ALA A 601 15.77 66.82 -84.16
N ASP A 602 14.46 66.94 -83.96
CA ASP A 602 13.71 68.15 -84.30
C ASP A 602 13.31 69.03 -83.10
N GLY A 603 13.46 68.50 -81.87
CA GLY A 603 13.21 69.22 -80.62
C GLY A 603 11.74 69.41 -80.29
N LEU A 604 10.84 68.72 -81.02
CA LEU A 604 9.40 68.81 -80.81
C LEU A 604 8.89 67.57 -80.06
N ALA A 605 8.33 67.79 -78.87
CA ALA A 605 7.80 66.69 -78.05
C ALA A 605 6.72 65.83 -78.74
N SER A 606 6.05 66.38 -79.76
CA SER A 606 4.99 65.70 -80.55
C SER A 606 5.52 64.68 -81.56
N THR A 607 6.81 64.72 -81.89
CA THR A 607 7.48 63.81 -82.81
C THR A 607 8.31 62.82 -82.00
N THR A 608 8.02 61.53 -82.21
CA THR A 608 8.69 60.45 -81.46
C THR A 608 9.46 59.50 -82.37
N GLY A 609 9.24 59.57 -83.68
CA GLY A 609 9.84 58.68 -84.68
C GLY A 609 11.27 59.03 -85.06
N ASP A 610 11.77 60.18 -84.61
CA ASP A 610 13.12 60.71 -84.83
C ASP A 610 14.04 60.52 -83.60
N ARG A 611 13.51 59.95 -82.51
CA ARG A 611 14.25 59.75 -81.25
C ARG A 611 15.27 58.62 -81.35
N THR A 612 16.54 58.92 -81.06
CA THR A 612 17.64 57.94 -81.07
C THR A 612 18.21 57.72 -79.66
N PRO A 613 18.36 56.48 -79.16
CA PRO A 613 18.91 56.22 -77.83
C PRO A 613 20.36 56.70 -77.67
N LEU A 614 20.67 57.28 -76.51
CA LEU A 614 22.01 57.76 -76.16
C LEU A 614 22.63 56.91 -75.04
N ALA A 615 23.90 56.54 -75.22
CA ALA A 615 24.71 55.83 -74.22
C ALA A 615 25.70 56.78 -73.51
N GLY A 616 26.18 56.38 -72.32
CA GLY A 616 27.22 57.10 -71.57
C GLY A 616 26.75 58.30 -70.76
N TRP A 617 25.44 58.57 -70.71
CA TRP A 617 24.85 59.61 -69.87
C TRP A 617 24.58 59.09 -68.47
N VAL A 618 24.99 59.86 -67.46
CA VAL A 618 24.68 59.57 -66.05
C VAL A 618 23.29 60.10 -65.73
N ILE A 619 22.41 59.21 -65.25
CA ILE A 619 21.11 59.57 -64.71
C ILE A 619 21.20 59.45 -63.19
N THR A 620 20.99 60.55 -62.49
CA THR A 620 20.94 60.58 -61.02
C THR A 620 19.50 60.54 -60.59
N LEU A 621 19.11 59.51 -59.83
CA LEU A 621 17.84 59.47 -59.14
C LEU A 621 18.00 60.18 -57.79
N HIS A 622 17.06 61.07 -57.51
CA HIS A 622 16.94 61.81 -56.26
C HIS A 622 15.59 61.42 -55.64
N GLY A 623 15.58 61.06 -54.36
CA GLY A 623 14.37 60.68 -53.64
C GLY A 623 14.10 61.65 -52.51
N ASP A 624 12.88 62.16 -52.45
CA ASP A 624 12.33 62.88 -51.31
C ASP A 624 11.39 61.90 -50.59
N THR A 625 11.93 61.17 -49.60
CA THR A 625 11.22 60.09 -48.92
C THR A 625 10.24 60.58 -47.86
N ASN A 626 10.26 61.88 -47.53
CA ASN A 626 9.35 62.48 -46.55
C ASN A 626 8.29 63.41 -47.19
N GLY A 627 8.40 63.69 -48.50
CA GLY A 627 7.46 64.46 -49.29
C GLY A 627 7.48 65.96 -49.00
N ASP A 628 8.55 66.50 -48.41
CA ASP A 628 8.67 67.92 -48.05
C ASP A 628 9.14 68.83 -49.20
N GLY A 629 9.44 68.25 -50.36
CA GLY A 629 9.92 68.92 -51.56
C GLY A 629 11.42 69.18 -51.58
N VAL A 630 12.18 68.65 -50.61
CA VAL A 630 13.64 68.74 -50.52
C VAL A 630 14.25 67.34 -50.67
N VAL A 631 15.25 67.24 -51.56
CA VAL A 631 16.01 66.01 -51.84
C VAL A 631 17.15 65.82 -50.84
#